data_AF-A0A6P4DY04-F1
#
_entry.id   AF-A0A6P4DY04-F1
#
_cell.length_a   1.000
_cell.length_b   1.000
_cell.length_c   1.000
_cell.angle_alpha   90.00
_cell.angle_beta   90.00
_cell.angle_gamma   90.00
#
_symmetry.space_group_name_H-M   'P 1'
#
loop_
_entity.id
_entity.type
_entity.pdbx_description
1 polymer ?
#
loop_
_entity_poly.entity_id
_entity_poly.type
_entity_poly.pdbx_seq_one_letter_code
_entity_poly.pdbx_strand_id
1 'polypeptide(L)'
;MLRTYRYLRDHVPRLLLNVVPAPNLRFLTSLSGLPPTCYSTLRFECPCLMGKGKGQLDFLEGIMKRWIARDYEIANRDEFNTETFTINVQPFSQFQDFPRTRSGQTDTRFFSEDCFHLSQRGHASAANSIWNNMLELPGEKSGFATHLFETFRCPTEQRPFIITRENSRPEFVI
;
A
#
# COMPACT_ATOMS: atom_id res chain seq x y z
N MET A 1 -0.02 9.46 13.18
CA MET A 1 -1.31 8.99 12.64
C MET A 1 -2.51 9.34 13.51
N LEU A 2 -2.59 8.89 14.77
CA LEU A 2 -3.80 9.07 15.61
C LEU A 2 -4.31 10.52 15.72
N ARG A 3 -3.42 11.47 16.06
CA ARG A 3 -3.77 12.90 16.16
C ARG A 3 -4.28 13.47 14.83
N THR A 4 -3.66 13.07 13.72
CA THR A 4 -4.06 13.48 12.37
C THR A 4 -5.46 12.98 12.01
N TYR A 5 -5.76 11.70 12.28
CA TYR A 5 -7.07 11.13 11.99
C TYR A 5 -8.19 11.78 12.80
N ARG A 6 -7.95 12.06 14.09
CA ARG A 6 -8.90 12.81 14.93
C ARG A 6 -9.12 14.22 14.39
N TYR A 7 -8.04 14.92 14.03
CA TYR A 7 -8.14 16.25 13.44
C TYR A 7 -9.00 16.25 12.16
N LEU A 8 -8.75 15.31 11.25
CA LEU A 8 -9.54 15.19 10.01
C LEU A 8 -11.00 14.84 10.28
N ARG A 9 -11.28 13.92 11.20
CA ARG A 9 -12.63 13.57 11.63
C ARG A 9 -13.39 14.79 12.18
N ASP A 10 -12.71 15.57 13.01
CA ASP A 10 -13.35 16.67 13.76
C ASP A 10 -13.51 17.94 12.89
N HIS A 11 -12.76 18.09 11.79
CA HIS A 11 -12.70 19.34 11.02
C HIS A 11 -13.03 19.22 9.52
N VAL A 12 -13.11 18.02 8.95
CA VAL A 12 -13.49 17.83 7.54
C VAL A 12 -14.91 17.25 7.47
N PRO A 13 -15.87 17.95 6.86
CA PRO A 13 -17.23 17.46 6.77
C PRO A 13 -17.30 16.25 5.83
N ARG A 14 -17.90 15.14 6.29
CA ARG A 14 -18.21 13.94 5.49
C ARG A 14 -16.99 13.39 4.74
N LEU A 15 -16.07 12.76 5.46
CA LEU A 15 -14.79 12.32 4.89
C LEU A 15 -14.64 10.78 4.91
N LEU A 16 -14.44 10.21 3.71
CA LEU A 16 -13.85 8.89 3.54
C LEU A 16 -12.33 9.04 3.41
N LEU A 17 -11.58 8.56 4.40
CA LEU A 17 -10.13 8.62 4.40
C LEU A 17 -9.53 7.29 3.95
N ASN A 18 -8.86 7.28 2.79
CA ASN A 18 -8.10 6.13 2.31
C ASN A 18 -6.68 6.16 2.86
N VAL A 19 -6.30 5.16 3.65
CA VAL A 19 -4.99 5.06 4.30
C VAL A 19 -4.18 3.95 3.66
N VAL A 20 -2.96 4.26 3.24
CA VAL A 20 -1.99 3.30 2.72
C VAL A 20 -0.93 3.07 3.78
N PRO A 21 -0.82 1.86 4.37
CA PRO A 21 0.25 1.56 5.31
C PRO A 21 1.62 1.63 4.63
N ALA A 22 2.67 1.96 5.39
CA ALA A 22 4.02 1.97 4.85
C ALA A 22 4.43 0.59 4.29
N PRO A 23 5.18 0.50 3.19
CA PRO A 23 5.66 -0.78 2.67
C PRO A 23 6.73 -1.38 3.60
N ASN A 24 6.83 -2.71 3.62
CA ASN A 24 7.97 -3.39 4.21
C ASN A 24 9.15 -3.31 3.23
N LEU A 25 10.12 -2.44 3.50
CA LEU A 25 11.26 -2.17 2.60
C LEU A 25 12.25 -3.34 2.46
N ARG A 26 12.00 -4.49 3.10
CA ARG A 26 12.84 -5.69 2.95
C ARG A 26 13.02 -6.11 1.48
N PHE A 27 12.01 -5.91 0.64
CA PHE A 27 12.06 -6.25 -0.78
C PHE A 27 13.19 -5.52 -1.55
N LEU A 28 13.65 -4.36 -1.08
CA LEU A 28 14.76 -3.64 -1.73
C LEU A 28 16.06 -4.48 -1.76
N THR A 29 16.22 -5.39 -0.81
CA THR A 29 17.39 -6.27 -0.72
C THR A 29 17.36 -7.45 -1.70
N SER A 30 16.20 -7.73 -2.32
CA SER A 30 16.03 -8.78 -3.32
C SER A 30 15.95 -8.24 -4.76
N LEU A 31 16.12 -6.93 -4.96
CA LEU A 31 16.17 -6.35 -6.31
C LEU A 31 17.42 -6.81 -7.06
N SER A 32 17.27 -7.11 -8.34
CA SER A 32 18.32 -7.70 -9.17
C SER A 32 18.34 -7.10 -10.57
N GLY A 33 19.53 -7.06 -11.19
CA GLY A 33 19.71 -6.49 -12.52
C GLY A 33 19.57 -4.96 -12.54
N LEU A 34 19.88 -4.29 -11.44
CA LEU A 34 19.78 -2.83 -11.34
C LEU A 34 20.96 -2.12 -12.02
N PRO A 35 20.76 -0.90 -12.55
CA PRO A 35 21.86 -0.04 -12.97
C PRO A 35 22.83 0.31 -11.82
N PRO A 36 24.12 0.61 -12.10
CA PRO A 36 25.10 1.00 -11.08
C PRO A 36 24.68 2.19 -10.21
N THR A 37 24.00 3.17 -10.80
CA THR A 37 23.46 4.35 -10.09
C THR A 37 22.49 3.95 -8.98
N CYS A 38 21.56 3.04 -9.28
CA CYS A 38 20.59 2.53 -8.33
C CYS A 38 21.21 1.83 -7.11
N TYR A 39 22.31 1.08 -7.29
CA TYR A 39 23.00 0.48 -6.14
C TYR A 39 23.58 1.54 -5.19
N SER A 40 24.04 2.66 -5.73
CA SER A 40 24.57 3.77 -4.93
C SER A 40 23.44 4.50 -4.21
N THR A 41 22.36 4.81 -4.93
CA THR A 41 21.20 5.50 -4.36
C THR A 41 20.52 4.68 -3.28
N LEU A 42 20.26 3.39 -3.51
CA LEU A 42 19.65 2.53 -2.49
C LEU A 42 20.50 2.42 -1.21
N ARG A 43 21.83 2.39 -1.33
CA ARG A 43 22.73 2.41 -0.16
C ARG A 43 22.69 3.73 0.60
N PHE A 44 22.47 4.84 -0.12
CA PHE A 44 22.33 6.17 0.47
C PHE A 44 20.97 6.37 1.15
N GLU A 45 19.88 6.00 0.48
CA GLU A 45 18.51 6.16 0.98
C GLU A 45 18.16 5.15 2.07
N CYS A 46 18.66 3.91 1.96
CA CYS A 46 18.36 2.81 2.87
C CYS A 46 19.64 2.18 3.49
N PRO A 47 20.50 2.96 4.16
CA PRO A 47 21.77 2.48 4.71
C PRO A 47 21.59 1.47 5.85
N CYS A 48 20.39 1.39 6.43
CA CYS A 48 20.02 0.40 7.44
C CYS A 48 19.70 -0.97 6.85
N LEU A 49 19.39 -1.07 5.55
CA LEU A 49 19.00 -2.32 4.89
C LEU A 49 20.07 -2.79 3.91
N MET A 50 20.56 -1.90 3.05
CA MET A 50 21.44 -2.29 1.96
C MET A 50 22.81 -2.75 2.49
N GLY A 51 23.24 -3.94 2.06
CA GLY A 51 24.52 -4.54 2.46
C GLY A 51 24.57 -5.06 3.90
N LYS A 52 23.43 -5.16 4.60
CA LYS A 52 23.38 -5.74 5.95
C LYS A 52 23.29 -7.26 5.93
N GLY A 53 23.76 -7.88 7.01
CA GLY A 53 23.65 -9.33 7.22
C GLY A 53 22.24 -9.75 7.63
N LYS A 54 21.91 -11.04 7.43
CA LYS A 54 20.58 -11.61 7.67
C LYS A 54 19.99 -11.26 9.04
N GLY A 55 20.75 -11.43 10.13
CA GLY A 55 20.26 -11.16 11.49
C GLY A 55 19.81 -9.71 11.71
N GLN A 56 20.55 -8.73 11.16
CA GLN A 56 20.17 -7.32 11.25
C GLN A 56 18.92 -7.02 10.41
N LEU A 57 18.85 -7.62 9.23
CA LEU A 57 17.71 -7.46 8.34
C LEU A 57 16.43 -8.04 8.97
N ASP A 58 16.50 -9.23 9.57
CA ASP A 58 15.36 -9.87 10.22
C ASP A 58 14.87 -9.04 11.42
N PHE A 59 15.80 -8.44 12.19
CA PHE A 59 15.45 -7.51 13.28
C PHE A 59 14.71 -6.25 12.76
N LEU A 60 15.25 -5.60 11.73
CA LEU A 60 14.65 -4.40 11.15
C LEU A 60 13.31 -4.69 10.47
N GLU A 61 13.19 -5.83 9.80
CA GLU A 61 11.93 -6.30 9.24
C GLU A 61 10.87 -6.50 10.32
N GLY A 62 11.26 -7.06 11.47
CA GLY A 62 10.39 -7.16 12.65
C GLY A 62 9.89 -5.80 13.13
N ILE A 63 10.72 -4.76 13.10
CA ILE A 63 10.31 -3.38 13.43
C ILE A 63 9.30 -2.86 12.39
N MET A 64 9.58 -3.00 11.09
CA MET A 64 8.68 -2.55 10.02
C MET A 64 7.32 -3.25 10.10
N LYS A 65 7.29 -4.57 10.33
CA LYS A 65 6.06 -5.34 10.52
C LYS A 65 5.23 -4.85 11.71
N ARG A 66 5.88 -4.52 12.84
CA ARG A 66 5.17 -3.95 14.01
C ARG A 66 4.63 -2.55 13.73
N TRP A 67 5.35 -1.73 12.95
CA TRP A 67 4.89 -0.42 12.52
C TRP A 67 3.64 -0.54 11.64
N ILE A 68 3.69 -1.39 10.62
CA ILE A 68 2.57 -1.69 9.73
C ILE A 68 1.36 -2.17 10.54
N ALA A 69 1.56 -3.12 11.45
CA ALA A 69 0.48 -3.62 12.32
C ALA A 69 -0.15 -2.49 13.15
N ARG A 70 0.66 -1.52 13.61
CA ARG A 70 0.17 -0.34 14.33
C ARG A 70 -0.63 0.60 13.42
N ASP A 71 -0.24 0.77 12.16
CA ASP A 71 -1.02 1.56 11.19
C ASP A 71 -2.43 0.95 11.01
N TYR A 72 -2.52 -0.38 10.85
CA TYR A 72 -3.80 -1.08 10.81
C TYR A 72 -4.59 -0.93 12.12
N GLU A 73 -3.96 -1.15 13.28
CA GLU A 73 -4.61 -1.02 14.58
C GLU A 73 -5.23 0.37 14.77
N ILE A 74 -4.47 1.43 14.46
CA ILE A 74 -4.93 2.81 14.63
C ILE A 74 -6.05 3.12 13.63
N ALA A 75 -5.90 2.74 12.36
CA ALA A 75 -6.90 3.02 11.33
C ALA A 75 -8.24 2.31 11.59
N ASN A 76 -8.21 1.13 12.20
CA ASN A 76 -9.40 0.32 12.46
C ASN A 76 -10.09 0.61 13.80
N ARG A 77 -9.63 1.59 14.59
CA ARG A 77 -10.33 1.98 15.82
C ARG A 77 -11.78 2.41 15.53
N ASP A 78 -12.68 2.12 16.46
CA ASP A 78 -14.11 2.44 16.29
C ASP A 78 -14.38 3.94 16.24
N GLU A 79 -13.54 4.75 16.88
CA GLU A 79 -13.62 6.23 16.81
C GLU A 79 -13.41 6.81 15.40
N PHE A 80 -12.99 5.99 14.44
CA PHE A 80 -12.77 6.33 13.03
C PHE A 80 -13.77 5.66 12.09
N ASN A 81 -14.95 5.30 12.61
CA ASN A 81 -16.06 4.82 11.81
C ASN A 81 -17.38 5.33 12.39
N THR A 82 -17.87 6.40 11.78
CA THR A 82 -19.08 7.15 12.15
C THR A 82 -19.88 7.44 10.88
N GLU A 83 -21.08 7.99 11.03
CA GLU A 83 -21.92 8.37 9.90
C GLU A 83 -21.24 9.35 8.91
N THR A 84 -20.37 10.24 9.42
CA THR A 84 -19.74 11.30 8.62
C THR A 84 -18.23 11.12 8.45
N PHE A 85 -17.65 10.06 8.98
CA PHE A 85 -16.21 9.81 8.85
C PHE A 85 -15.92 8.32 8.92
N THR A 86 -15.18 7.80 7.94
CA THR A 86 -14.70 6.41 7.98
C THR A 86 -13.31 6.30 7.36
N ILE A 87 -12.47 5.42 7.92
CA ILE A 87 -11.16 5.09 7.36
C ILE A 87 -11.24 3.76 6.61
N ASN A 88 -10.74 3.74 5.38
CA ASN A 88 -10.55 2.53 4.59
C ASN A 88 -9.05 2.27 4.37
N VAL A 89 -8.55 1.12 4.80
CA VAL A 89 -7.14 0.76 4.63
C VAL A 89 -6.92 0.10 3.28
N GLN A 90 -5.91 0.57 2.54
CA GLN A 90 -5.56 0.09 1.20
C GLN A 90 -4.21 -0.64 1.26
N PRO A 91 -4.19 -1.98 1.27
CA PRO A 91 -3.00 -2.80 1.53
C PRO A 91 -2.10 -2.96 0.30
N PHE A 92 -2.33 -2.24 -0.81
CA PHE A 92 -1.60 -2.47 -2.05
C PHE A 92 -0.07 -2.37 -1.91
N SER A 93 0.42 -1.59 -0.93
CA SER A 93 1.84 -1.42 -0.61
C SER A 93 2.46 -2.60 0.16
N GLN A 94 1.67 -3.60 0.56
CA GLN A 94 2.08 -4.74 1.39
C GLN A 94 2.53 -5.94 0.54
N PHE A 95 3.15 -5.68 -0.61
CA PHE A 95 3.73 -6.71 -1.45
C PHE A 95 5.05 -7.25 -0.86
N GLN A 96 5.34 -8.53 -1.09
CA GLN A 96 6.59 -9.17 -0.65
C GLN A 96 7.71 -9.07 -1.68
N ASP A 97 7.35 -8.96 -2.96
CA ASP A 97 8.29 -8.79 -4.07
C ASP A 97 7.78 -7.72 -5.04
N PHE A 98 8.70 -7.17 -5.82
CA PHE A 98 8.41 -6.15 -6.81
C PHE A 98 8.30 -6.78 -8.21
N PRO A 99 7.57 -6.18 -9.17
CA PRO A 99 7.43 -6.74 -10.51
C PRO A 99 8.75 -7.18 -11.15
N ARG A 100 8.70 -8.33 -11.84
CA ARG A 100 9.83 -8.93 -12.54
C ARG A 100 9.61 -8.92 -14.06
N THR A 101 10.70 -8.81 -14.81
CA THR A 101 10.69 -8.97 -16.27
C THR A 101 10.58 -10.45 -16.64
N ARG A 102 10.39 -10.76 -17.94
CA ARG A 102 10.40 -12.14 -18.46
C ARG A 102 11.70 -12.89 -18.20
N SER A 103 12.82 -12.17 -18.01
CA SER A 103 14.12 -12.76 -17.66
C SER A 103 14.31 -12.95 -16.15
N GLY A 104 13.30 -12.64 -15.33
CA GLY A 104 13.35 -12.79 -13.87
C GLY A 104 14.06 -11.66 -13.13
N GLN A 105 14.55 -10.63 -13.83
CA GLN A 105 15.16 -9.45 -13.19
C GLN A 105 14.10 -8.48 -12.68
N THR A 106 14.47 -7.55 -11.81
CA THR A 106 13.58 -6.46 -11.40
C THR A 106 13.11 -5.67 -12.61
N ASP A 107 11.81 -5.46 -12.74
CA ASP A 107 11.24 -4.58 -13.77
C ASP A 107 11.40 -3.11 -13.34
N THR A 108 12.57 -2.55 -13.66
CA THR A 108 12.94 -1.18 -13.30
C THR A 108 12.02 -0.12 -13.89
N ARG A 109 11.16 -0.46 -14.88
CA ARG A 109 10.18 0.48 -15.46
C ARG A 109 9.16 0.99 -14.44
N PHE A 110 8.98 0.29 -13.32
CA PHE A 110 8.10 0.72 -12.22
C PHE A 110 8.78 1.68 -11.23
N PHE A 111 10.09 1.87 -11.32
CA PHE A 111 10.84 2.83 -10.52
C PHE A 111 11.29 4.05 -11.32
N SER A 112 11.50 5.16 -10.62
CA SER A 112 12.25 6.30 -11.12
C SER A 112 13.75 5.97 -11.22
N GLU A 113 14.55 6.93 -11.69
CA GLU A 113 16.00 6.77 -11.93
C GLU A 113 16.82 6.35 -10.68
N ASP A 114 16.28 6.59 -9.48
CA ASP A 114 16.89 6.19 -8.21
C ASP A 114 16.64 4.73 -7.79
N CYS A 115 15.76 4.01 -8.50
CA CYS A 115 15.26 2.69 -8.11
C CYS A 115 14.63 2.63 -6.70
N PHE A 116 14.17 3.77 -6.17
CA PHE A 116 13.54 3.88 -4.86
C PHE A 116 12.13 4.47 -4.97
N HIS A 117 11.99 5.64 -5.60
CA HIS A 117 10.68 6.22 -5.88
C HIS A 117 10.02 5.53 -7.09
N LEU A 118 8.68 5.57 -7.13
CA LEU A 118 7.93 5.02 -8.26
C LEU A 118 8.08 5.90 -9.50
N SER A 119 8.15 5.29 -10.68
CA SER A 119 8.01 6.02 -11.94
C SER A 119 6.56 6.46 -12.16
N GLN A 120 6.31 7.18 -13.25
CA GLN A 120 4.95 7.41 -13.75
C GLN A 120 4.17 6.08 -13.92
N ARG A 121 4.83 5.02 -14.42
CA ARG A 121 4.24 3.68 -14.55
C ARG A 121 3.94 3.07 -13.17
N GLY A 122 4.86 3.22 -12.22
CA GLY A 122 4.67 2.79 -10.83
C GLY A 122 3.48 3.48 -10.16
N HIS A 123 3.38 4.80 -10.31
CA HIS A 123 2.26 5.58 -9.80
C HIS A 123 0.93 5.21 -10.47
N ALA A 124 0.90 4.96 -11.79
CA ALA A 124 -0.31 4.50 -12.48
C ALA A 124 -0.80 3.14 -11.95
N SER A 125 0.13 2.22 -11.68
CA SER A 125 -0.19 0.94 -11.05
C SER A 125 -0.73 1.11 -9.62
N ALA A 126 -0.04 1.90 -8.80
CA ALA A 126 -0.48 2.20 -7.43
C ALA A 126 -1.90 2.81 -7.40
N ALA A 127 -2.16 3.77 -8.29
CA ALA A 127 -3.48 4.38 -8.42
C ALA A 127 -4.56 3.35 -8.80
N ASN A 128 -4.27 2.47 -9.77
CA ASN A 128 -5.19 1.40 -10.16
C ASN A 128 -5.45 0.41 -9.01
N SER A 129 -4.41 0.01 -8.27
CA SER A 129 -4.57 -0.86 -7.10
C SER A 129 -5.43 -0.21 -6.01
N ILE A 130 -5.19 1.06 -5.69
CA ILE A 130 -6.01 1.79 -4.70
C ILE A 130 -7.47 1.87 -5.17
N TRP A 131 -7.70 2.17 -6.45
CA TRP A 131 -9.05 2.20 -7.04
C TRP A 131 -9.76 0.87 -6.88
N ASN A 132 -9.12 -0.23 -7.29
CA ASN A 132 -9.69 -1.57 -7.17
C ASN A 132 -9.94 -1.94 -5.71
N ASN A 133 -9.03 -1.63 -4.79
CA ASN A 133 -9.23 -1.91 -3.37
C ASN A 133 -10.42 -1.16 -2.75
N MET A 134 -10.79 0.02 -3.27
CA MET A 134 -12.00 0.73 -2.84
C MET A 134 -13.30 0.00 -3.24
N LEU A 135 -13.23 -0.95 -4.18
CA LEU A 135 -14.36 -1.75 -4.67
C LEU A 135 -14.26 -3.22 -4.26
N GLU A 136 -13.29 -3.57 -3.41
CA GLU A 136 -13.07 -4.92 -2.88
C GLU A 136 -13.47 -4.99 -1.41
N LEU A 137 -13.98 -6.14 -0.99
CA LEU A 137 -14.38 -6.37 0.39
C LEU A 137 -13.16 -6.34 1.34
N PRO A 138 -13.37 -6.00 2.62
CA PRO A 138 -12.34 -6.16 3.64
C PRO A 138 -11.82 -7.61 3.66
N GLY A 139 -10.50 -7.78 3.65
CA GLY A 139 -9.86 -9.10 3.57
C GLY A 139 -9.63 -9.63 2.14
N GLU A 140 -10.30 -9.06 1.14
CA GLU A 140 -10.17 -9.47 -0.28
C GLU A 140 -9.41 -8.45 -1.15
N LYS A 141 -8.89 -7.39 -0.53
CA LYS A 141 -8.18 -6.32 -1.23
C LYS A 141 -6.90 -6.83 -1.88
N SER A 142 -6.78 -6.58 -3.18
CA SER A 142 -5.63 -6.94 -4.02
C SER A 142 -4.36 -6.15 -3.68
N GLY A 143 -3.20 -6.71 -4.04
CA GLY A 143 -1.90 -6.04 -3.92
C GLY A 143 -1.57 -5.06 -5.05
N PHE A 144 -0.29 -4.75 -5.19
CA PHE A 144 0.26 -3.95 -6.29
C PHE A 144 0.02 -4.60 -7.66
N ALA A 145 -0.59 -3.87 -8.60
CA ALA A 145 -0.92 -4.38 -9.92
C ALA A 145 0.30 -4.38 -10.87
N THR A 146 0.75 -5.53 -11.32
CA THR A 146 1.89 -5.63 -12.26
C THR A 146 1.51 -5.36 -13.71
N HIS A 147 0.22 -5.49 -14.03
CA HIS A 147 -0.34 -5.20 -15.35
C HIS A 147 -1.22 -3.94 -15.26
N LEU A 148 -0.79 -2.90 -15.97
CA LEU A 148 -1.50 -1.62 -15.96
C LEU A 148 -2.90 -1.80 -16.56
N PHE A 149 -3.91 -1.45 -15.77
CA PHE A 149 -5.32 -1.39 -16.16
C PHE A 149 -5.90 -2.69 -16.75
N GLU A 150 -5.25 -3.84 -16.54
CA GLU A 150 -5.80 -5.15 -16.93
C GLU A 150 -7.08 -5.45 -16.13
N THR A 151 -7.06 -5.13 -14.84
CA THR A 151 -8.26 -5.08 -14.00
C THR A 151 -8.55 -3.65 -13.61
N PHE A 152 -9.77 -3.20 -13.91
CA PHE A 152 -10.31 -1.93 -13.47
C PHE A 152 -11.75 -2.17 -13.01
N ARG A 153 -11.97 -2.23 -11.70
CA ARG A 153 -13.27 -2.54 -11.12
C ARG A 153 -14.22 -1.35 -11.29
N CYS A 154 -15.48 -1.67 -11.52
CA CYS A 154 -16.58 -0.73 -11.58
C CYS A 154 -17.64 -1.13 -10.52
N PRO A 155 -18.38 -0.17 -9.95
CA PRO A 155 -19.55 -0.47 -9.13
C PRO A 155 -20.57 -1.31 -9.90
N THR A 156 -21.28 -2.19 -9.20
CA THR A 156 -22.35 -3.03 -9.77
C THR A 156 -23.70 -2.63 -9.18
N GLU A 157 -24.81 -3.14 -9.74
CA GLU A 157 -26.14 -2.93 -9.14
C GLU A 157 -26.23 -3.48 -7.71
N GLN A 158 -25.56 -4.60 -7.44
CA GLN A 158 -25.52 -5.22 -6.11
C GLN A 158 -24.56 -4.50 -5.14
N ARG A 159 -23.61 -3.71 -5.65
CA ARG A 159 -22.64 -2.93 -4.86
C ARG A 159 -22.30 -1.62 -5.59
N PRO A 160 -23.20 -0.62 -5.52
CA PRO A 160 -23.05 0.62 -6.29
C PRO A 160 -22.15 1.66 -5.61
N PHE A 161 -21.67 1.40 -4.39
CA PHE A 161 -20.90 2.34 -3.59
C PHE A 161 -19.46 1.88 -3.37
N ILE A 162 -18.58 2.84 -3.09
CA ILE A 162 -17.24 2.54 -2.53
C ILE A 162 -17.42 1.78 -1.22
N ILE A 163 -16.62 0.73 -1.04
CA ILE A 163 -16.67 -0.12 0.14
C ILE A 163 -16.16 0.65 1.37
N THR A 164 -16.98 0.65 2.41
CA THR A 164 -16.72 1.17 3.76
C THR A 164 -16.92 0.04 4.78
N ARG A 165 -16.62 0.31 6.05
CA ARG A 165 -16.89 -0.64 7.15
C ARG A 165 -18.39 -0.92 7.37
N GLU A 166 -19.26 -0.03 6.90
CA GLU A 166 -20.72 -0.17 7.05
C GLU A 166 -21.33 -1.02 5.94
N ASN A 167 -21.01 -0.73 4.68
CA ASN A 167 -21.60 -1.46 3.53
C ASN A 167 -20.85 -2.76 3.16
N SER A 168 -19.82 -3.12 3.94
CA SER A 168 -19.16 -4.42 3.86
C SER A 168 -19.80 -5.49 4.75
N ARG A 169 -20.77 -5.14 5.60
CA ARG A 169 -21.43 -6.08 6.50
C ARG A 169 -22.39 -7.00 5.73
N PRO A 170 -22.53 -8.29 6.10
CA PRO A 170 -23.44 -9.22 5.42
C PRO A 170 -24.90 -8.75 5.39
N GLU A 171 -25.31 -7.98 6.39
CA GLU A 171 -26.69 -7.51 6.57
C GLU A 171 -26.99 -6.19 5.86
N PHE A 172 -25.99 -5.58 5.21
CA PHE A 172 -26.19 -4.33 4.49
C PHE A 172 -27.05 -4.55 3.24
N VAL A 173 -28.19 -3.86 3.19
CA VAL A 173 -29.11 -3.83 2.05
C VAL A 173 -29.14 -2.42 1.48
N ILE A 174 -29.12 -2.32 0.15
CA ILE A 174 -29.17 -1.06 -0.60
C ILE A 174 -30.59 -0.49 -0.59
#